data_AF-A0A6N4VC55-F1
#
_entry.id   AF-A0A6N4VC55-F1
#
_cell.length_a   1.000
_cell.length_b   1.000
_cell.length_c   1.000
_cell.angle_alpha   90.00
_cell.angle_beta   90.00
_cell.angle_gamma   90.00
#
_symmetry.space_group_name_H-M   'P 1'
#
loop_
_entity.id
_entity.type
_entity.pdbx_description
1 polymer ?
#
loop_
_entity_poly.entity_id
_entity_poly.type
_entity_poly.pdbx_seq_one_letter_code
_entity_poly.pdbx_strand_id
1 'polypeptide(L)' 'MAERATGSDDPFNETVATTGLFLLITAIIALAFALASWTMAETVIGAFAGAVALLSFVSSILCFKAQATEPTPAPAEVAA' A
#
# COMPACT_ATOMS: atom_id res chain seq x y z
N MET A 1 -24.45 -4.75 26.03
CA MET A 1 -24.10 -3.64 25.12
C MET A 1 -22.75 -4.01 24.54
N ALA A 2 -22.70 -4.33 23.25
CA ALA A 2 -21.47 -4.77 22.58
C ALA A 2 -20.76 -3.54 22.02
N GLU A 3 -19.87 -2.96 22.81
CA GLU A 3 -18.88 -2.00 22.32
C GLU A 3 -17.79 -2.82 21.61
N ARG A 4 -17.97 -2.99 20.31
CA ARG A 4 -16.94 -3.53 19.43
C ARG A 4 -15.86 -2.46 19.38
N ALA A 5 -14.70 -2.72 19.98
CA ALA A 5 -13.49 -1.94 19.78
C ALA A 5 -13.05 -2.10 18.31
N THR A 6 -13.75 -1.41 17.40
CA THR A 6 -13.47 -1.32 15.96
C THR A 6 -12.77 -0.01 15.70
N GLY A 7 -11.56 0.09 16.22
CA GLY A 7 -10.74 1.30 16.14
C GLY A 7 -9.30 0.91 16.39
N SER A 8 -8.48 0.83 15.35
CA SER A 8 -7.02 0.68 15.37
C SER A 8 -6.42 -0.70 15.69
N ASP A 9 -6.97 -1.52 16.59
CA ASP A 9 -6.33 -2.78 17.06
C ASP A 9 -6.73 -4.06 16.30
N ASP A 10 -7.36 -3.93 15.12
CA ASP A 10 -7.73 -5.11 14.33
C ASP A 10 -6.48 -5.71 13.64
N PRO A 11 -6.08 -6.96 13.91
CA PRO A 11 -4.88 -7.58 13.32
C PRO A 11 -4.91 -7.64 11.79
N PHE A 12 -6.11 -7.54 11.19
CA PHE A 12 -6.26 -7.38 9.74
C PHE A 12 -5.66 -6.06 9.23
N ASN A 13 -5.82 -4.96 9.97
CA ASN A 13 -5.36 -3.63 9.55
C ASN A 13 -3.81 -3.57 9.48
N GLU A 14 -3.15 -4.10 10.52
CA GLU A 14 -1.68 -4.18 10.61
C GLU A 14 -1.08 -5.07 9.49
N THR A 15 -1.75 -6.20 9.21
CA THR A 15 -1.34 -7.12 8.14
C THR A 15 -1.46 -6.48 6.75
N VAL A 16 -2.56 -5.76 6.51
CA VAL A 16 -2.79 -5.03 5.25
C VAL A 16 -1.80 -3.89 5.09
N ALA A 17 -1.46 -3.16 6.15
CA ALA A 17 -0.45 -2.11 6.13
C ALA A 17 0.92 -2.63 5.69
N THR A 18 1.37 -3.72 6.32
CA THR A 18 2.67 -4.34 6.03
C THR A 18 2.72 -4.88 4.60
N THR A 19 1.62 -5.49 4.14
CA THR A 19 1.49 -5.96 2.76
C THR A 19 1.54 -4.80 1.77
N GLY A 20 0.83 -3.70 2.05
CA GLY A 20 0.85 -2.48 1.24
C GLY A 20 2.26 -1.88 1.11
N LEU A 21 3.03 -1.86 2.19
CA LEU A 21 4.41 -1.38 2.18
C LEU A 21 5.32 -2.27 1.31
N PHE A 22 5.20 -3.60 1.42
CA PHE A 22 6.01 -4.53 0.63
C PHE A 22 5.71 -4.42 -0.88
N LEU A 23 4.43 -4.26 -1.24
CA LEU A 23 4.00 -4.03 -2.62
C LEU A 23 4.55 -2.70 -3.17
N LEU A 24 4.61 -1.66 -2.34
CA LEU A 24 5.19 -0.36 -2.73
C LEU A 24 6.69 -0.47 -3.02
N ILE A 25 7.45 -1.16 -2.18
CA ILE A 25 8.89 -1.39 -2.40
C ILE A 25 9.10 -2.15 -3.71
N THR A 26 8.32 -3.21 -3.93
CA THR A 26 8.36 -3.99 -5.17
C THR A 26 8.06 -3.12 -6.39
N ALA A 27 7.06 -2.23 -6.29
CA ALA A 27 6.72 -1.31 -7.37
C ALA A 27 7.89 -0.37 -7.73
N ILE A 28 8.57 0.18 -6.73
CA ILE A 28 9.72 1.08 -6.92
C ILE A 28 10.87 0.34 -7.62
N ILE A 29 11.17 -0.89 -7.19
CA ILE A 29 12.23 -1.71 -7.80
C ILE A 29 11.88 -2.02 -9.26
N ALA A 30 10.64 -2.46 -9.53
CA ALA A 30 10.19 -2.75 -10.89
C ALA A 30 10.22 -1.50 -11.78
N LEU A 31 9.87 -0.32 -11.24
CA LEU A 31 10.00 0.95 -11.95
C LEU A 31 11.46 1.28 -12.28
N ALA A 32 12.38 1.07 -11.35
CA ALA A 32 13.81 1.27 -11.60
C ALA A 32 14.32 0.36 -12.73
N PHE A 33 13.89 -0.89 -12.78
CA PHE A 33 14.18 -1.80 -13.90
C PHE A 33 13.57 -1.31 -15.22
N ALA A 34 12.33 -0.82 -15.20
CA ALA A 34 11.69 -0.27 -16.39
C ALA A 34 12.47 0.93 -16.96
N LEU A 35 12.90 1.85 -16.09
CA LEU A 35 13.71 3.01 -16.48
C LEU A 35 15.11 2.60 -16.97
N ALA A 36 15.76 1.66 -16.29
CA ALA A 36 17.07 1.15 -16.70
C ALA A 36 16.99 0.43 -18.06
N SER A 37 15.92 -0.34 -18.28
CA SER A 37 15.67 -1.06 -19.53
C SER A 37 15.49 -0.11 -20.72
N TRP A 38 14.94 1.08 -20.49
CA TRP A 38 14.87 2.14 -21.50
C TRP A 38 16.26 2.60 -21.98
N THR A 39 17.24 2.65 -21.06
CA THR A 39 18.63 2.98 -21.38
C THR A 39 19.32 1.90 -22.23
N MET A 40 18.90 0.64 -22.07
CA MET A 40 19.47 -0.53 -22.77
C MET A 40 18.71 -0.90 -24.06
N ALA A 41 17.68 -0.13 -24.45
CA ALA A 41 16.79 -0.39 -25.59
C ALA A 41 15.96 -1.70 -25.54
N GLU A 42 15.87 -2.34 -24.37
CA GLU A 42 15.13 -3.60 -24.16
C GLU A 42 13.63 -3.37 -23.87
N THR A 43 12.90 -2.85 -24.87
CA THR A 43 11.52 -2.37 -24.69
C THR A 43 10.53 -3.38 -24.10
N VAL A 44 10.70 -4.68 -24.37
CA VAL A 44 9.80 -5.74 -23.85
C VAL A 44 9.95 -5.92 -22.35
N ILE A 45 11.19 -5.94 -21.86
CA ILE A 45 11.49 -6.08 -20.42
C ILE A 45 11.01 -4.83 -19.69
N GLY A 46 11.27 -3.65 -20.25
CA GLY A 46 10.82 -2.38 -19.70
C GLY A 46 9.29 -2.30 -19.60
N ALA A 47 8.57 -2.73 -20.64
CA ALA A 47 7.11 -2.76 -20.62
C ALA A 47 6.54 -3.71 -19.56
N PHE A 48 7.10 -4.91 -19.43
CA PHE A 48 6.65 -5.89 -18.43
C PHE A 48 6.95 -5.39 -17.00
N ALA A 49 8.16 -4.89 -16.76
CA ALA A 49 8.54 -4.32 -15.46
C ALA A 49 7.67 -3.10 -15.10
N GLY A 50 7.36 -2.25 -16.08
CA GLY A 50 6.42 -1.13 -15.90
C GLY A 50 5.01 -1.58 -15.54
N ALA A 51 4.49 -2.63 -16.19
CA ALA A 51 3.19 -3.20 -15.85
C ALA A 51 3.16 -3.76 -14.42
N VAL A 52 4.19 -4.51 -14.03
CA VAL A 52 4.34 -5.03 -12.66
C VAL A 52 4.42 -3.88 -11.64
N ALA A 53 5.13 -2.81 -11.96
CA ALA A 53 5.22 -1.63 -11.11
C ALA A 53 3.85 -0.98 -10.88
N LEU A 54 3.07 -0.78 -11.95
CA LEU A 54 1.73 -0.20 -11.86
C LEU A 54 0.78 -1.08 -11.04
N LEU A 55 0.74 -2.38 -11.29
CA LEU A 55 -0.13 -3.31 -10.55
C LEU A 55 0.22 -3.36 -9.06
N SER A 56 1.52 -3.40 -8.73
CA SER A 56 2.01 -3.42 -7.36
C SER A 56 1.69 -2.11 -6.63
N PHE A 57 1.89 -0.97 -7.31
CA PHE A 57 1.57 0.35 -6.76
C PHE A 57 0.07 0.52 -6.51
N VAL A 58 -0.79 0.16 -7.48
CA VAL A 58 -2.26 0.24 -7.32
C VAL A 58 -2.72 -0.64 -6.15
N SER A 59 -2.20 -1.87 -6.06
CA SER A 59 -2.53 -2.78 -4.97
C SER A 59 -2.10 -2.22 -3.60
N SER A 60 -0.91 -1.61 -3.51
CA SER A 60 -0.44 -0.92 -2.31
C SER A 60 -1.37 0.22 -1.87
N ILE A 61 -1.82 1.06 -2.82
CA ILE A 61 -2.77 2.15 -2.53
C ILE A 61 -4.11 1.60 -2.02
N LEU A 62 -4.61 0.50 -2.59
CA LEU A 62 -5.84 -0.13 -2.11
C LEU A 62 -5.69 -0.65 -0.67
N CYS A 63 -4.55 -1.25 -0.33
CA CYS A 63 -4.22 -1.65 1.04
C CYS A 63 -4.21 -0.45 2.00
N PHE A 64 -3.57 0.67 1.63
CA PHE A 64 -3.54 1.86 2.48
C PHE A 64 -4.91 2.56 2.60
N LYS A 65 -5.72 2.56 1.53
CA LYS A 65 -7.07 3.13 1.55
C LYS A 65 -8.04 2.37 2.46
N ALA A 66 -7.87 1.06 2.59
CA ALA A 66 -8.65 0.26 3.53
C ALA A 66 -8.46 0.77 4.98
N GLN A 67 -7.26 1.26 5.32
CA GLN A 67 -6.97 1.85 6.63
C GLN A 67 -7.54 3.28 6.77
N ALA A 68 -7.45 4.10 5.71
CA ALA A 68 -7.90 5.50 5.76
C ALA A 68 -9.43 5.70 5.84
N THR A 69 -10.20 4.64 5.56
CA THR A 69 -11.67 4.67 5.69
C THR A 69 -12.12 4.41 7.13
N GLU A 70 -11.20 4.05 8.02
CA GLU A 70 -11.50 3.97 9.46
C GLU A 70 -11.79 5.40 9.98
N PRO A 71 -13.00 5.66 10.51
CA PRO A 71 -13.32 6.99 11.03
C PRO A 71 -12.38 7.28 12.19
N THR A 72 -11.68 8.42 12.14
CA THR A 72 -11.00 8.99 13.32
C THR A 72 -11.98 8.97 14.49
N PRO A 73 -11.72 8.21 15.58
CA PRO A 73 -12.46 8.40 16.81
C PRO A 73 -12.20 9.85 17.20
N ALA A 74 -13.26 10.65 17.34
CA ALA A 74 -13.16 12.02 17.81
C ALA A 74 -12.23 12.04 19.03
N PRO A 75 -11.31 13.04 19.15
CA PRO A 75 -10.47 13.13 20.33
C PRO A 75 -11.42 13.22 21.51
N ALA A 76 -11.46 12.17 22.35
CA ALA A 76 -12.07 12.26 23.66
C ALA A 76 -11.14 13.17 24.46
N GLU A 77 -11.43 14.46 24.33
CA GLU A 77 -10.86 15.54 25.09
C GLU A 77 -11.00 15.17 26.57
N VAL A 78 -9.84 15.05 27.25
CA VAL A 78 -9.63 15.35 28.67
C VAL A 78 -10.80 15.03 29.61
N ALA A 79 -10.79 13.85 30.23
CA ALA A 79 -11.40 13.66 31.54
C ALA A 79 -10.82 12.43 32.27
N ALA A 80 -9.68 12.60 32.93
CA ALA A 80 -9.36 12.05 34.26
C ALA A 80 -8.02 12.60 34.76
#